data_AF-A0A2H0DB68-F1
#
_entry.id   AF-A0A2H0DB68-F1
#
_cell.length_a   1.000
_cell.length_b   1.000
_cell.length_c   1.000
_cell.angle_alpha   90.00
_cell.angle_beta   90.00
_cell.angle_gamma   90.00
#
_symmetry.space_group_name_H-M   'P 1'
#
loop_
_entity.id
_entity.type
_entity.pdbx_description
1 polymer ?
#
loop_
_entity_poly.entity_id
_entity_poly.type
_entity_poly.pdbx_seq_one_letter_code
_entity_poly.pdbx_strand_id
1 'polypeptide(L)'
;MLAEGLSKSDGITQEAMQRGIDCLSRFSQKITQIPKTNMRIVGTNTLRAAVNAREFVKILEQMLEVEIEIVSGIEEARLIFLGVNHSWSSLDARDKHLVIDIGGG
;
A
#
# COMPACT_ATOMS: atom_id res chain seq x y z
N MET A 1 -2.23 -5.12 -12.17
CA MET A 1 -2.37 -4.67 -10.76
C MET A 1 -2.60 -5.85 -9.83
N LEU A 2 -2.50 -5.67 -8.50
CA LEU A 2 -2.92 -6.69 -7.52
C LEU A 2 -4.43 -6.92 -7.54
N ALA A 3 -5.22 -5.84 -7.68
CA ALA A 3 -6.68 -5.88 -7.71
C ALA A 3 -7.27 -6.75 -8.84
N GLU A 4 -6.58 -6.88 -9.98
CA GLU A 4 -7.02 -7.73 -11.11
C GLU A 4 -7.09 -9.22 -10.77
N GLY A 5 -6.34 -9.67 -9.76
CA GLY A 5 -6.39 -11.05 -9.28
C GLY A 5 -7.26 -11.24 -8.05
N LEU A 6 -8.06 -10.24 -7.64
CA LEU A 6 -8.89 -10.36 -6.45
C LEU A 6 -10.21 -11.06 -6.77
N SER A 7 -10.39 -12.26 -6.21
CA SER A 7 -11.65 -12.99 -6.16
C SER A 7 -12.31 -12.80 -4.79
N LYS A 8 -13.64 -12.68 -4.76
CA LYS A 8 -14.43 -12.60 -3.51
C LYS A 8 -14.34 -13.88 -2.68
N SER A 9 -14.20 -15.04 -3.32
CA SER A 9 -14.13 -16.36 -2.67
C SER A 9 -12.69 -16.77 -2.36
N ASP A 10 -11.77 -16.53 -3.29
CA ASP A 10 -10.46 -17.18 -3.29
C ASP A 10 -9.32 -16.21 -2.91
N GLY A 11 -9.64 -14.93 -2.69
CA GLY A 11 -8.65 -13.91 -2.39
C GLY A 11 -7.81 -13.54 -3.62
N ILE A 12 -6.52 -13.25 -3.42
CA ILE A 12 -5.59 -12.86 -4.49
C ILE A 12 -5.10 -14.12 -5.20
N THR A 13 -5.22 -14.18 -6.54
CA THR A 13 -4.69 -15.30 -7.31
C THR A 13 -3.17 -15.41 -7.21
N GLN A 14 -2.64 -16.62 -7.40
CA GLN A 14 -1.20 -16.87 -7.40
C GLN A 14 -0.45 -16.01 -8.42
N GLU A 15 -1.02 -15.80 -9.60
CA GLU A 15 -0.42 -14.95 -10.63
C GLU A 15 -0.31 -13.49 -10.18
N ALA A 16 -1.32 -12.98 -9.47
CA ALA A 16 -1.31 -11.62 -8.95
C ALA A 16 -0.33 -11.46 -7.78
N MET A 17 -0.27 -12.45 -6.88
CA MET A 17 0.72 -12.47 -5.81
C MET A 17 2.15 -12.49 -6.37
N GLN A 18 2.42 -13.34 -7.38
CA GLN A 18 3.73 -13.42 -8.01
C GLN A 18 4.14 -12.08 -8.65
N ARG A 19 3.22 -11.40 -9.36
CA ARG A 19 3.49 -10.05 -9.90
C ARG A 19 3.84 -9.06 -8.79
N GLY A 20 3.18 -9.14 -7.63
CA GLY A 20 3.48 -8.32 -6.47
C GLY A 20 4.86 -8.60 -5.88
N ILE A 21 5.22 -9.88 -5.73
CA ILE A 21 6.54 -10.33 -5.27
C ILE A 21 7.64 -9.85 -6.21
N ASP A 22 7.47 -10.03 -7.52
CA ASP A 22 8.45 -9.59 -8.51
C ASP A 22 8.63 -8.06 -8.51
N CYS A 23 7.54 -7.31 -8.30
CA CYS A 23 7.58 -5.86 -8.17
C CYS A 23 8.39 -5.44 -6.93
N LEU A 24 8.06 -6.00 -5.77
CA LEU A 24 8.73 -5.67 -4.51
C LEU A 24 10.17 -6.17 -4.45
N SER A 25 10.51 -7.28 -5.13
CA SER A 25 11.89 -7.76 -5.30
C SER A 25 12.76 -6.77 -6.08
N ARG A 26 12.18 -6.06 -7.06
CA ARG A 26 12.88 -4.99 -7.77
C ARG A 26 13.04 -3.73 -6.92
N PHE A 27 12.09 -3.45 -6.04
CA PHE A 27 12.16 -2.32 -5.13
C PHE A 27 13.15 -2.57 -3.99
N SER A 28 13.19 -3.79 -3.44
CA SER A 28 14.11 -4.16 -2.35
C SER A 28 15.55 -3.85 -2.71
N GLN A 29 15.95 -4.12 -3.96
CA GLN A 29 17.29 -3.76 -4.50
C GLN A 29 17.61 -2.26 -4.40
N LYS A 30 16.61 -1.38 -4.57
CA LYS A 30 16.77 0.08 -4.55
C LYS A 30 16.72 0.67 -3.15
N ILE A 31 15.97 0.04 -2.24
CA ILE A 31 15.76 0.56 -0.88
C ILE A 31 16.70 -0.09 0.15
N THR A 32 17.65 -0.91 -0.28
CA THR A 32 18.67 -1.55 0.58
C THR A 32 19.48 -0.57 1.41
N GLN A 33 19.67 0.66 0.93
CA GLN A 33 20.43 1.70 1.62
C GLN A 33 19.59 2.47 2.66
N ILE A 34 18.27 2.23 2.72
CA ILE A 34 17.37 2.88 3.67
C ILE A 34 17.33 2.03 4.95
N PRO A 35 17.68 2.60 6.12
CA PRO A 35 17.52 1.90 7.39
C PRO A 35 16.07 1.44 7.56
N LYS A 36 15.87 0.19 8.00
CA LYS A 36 14.53 -0.39 8.17
C LYS A 36 13.65 0.44 9.12
N THR A 37 14.26 1.07 10.12
CA THR A 37 13.59 2.00 11.07
C THR A 37 13.00 3.24 10.41
N ASN A 38 13.46 3.58 9.20
CA ASN A 38 13.00 4.73 8.43
C ASN A 38 12.02 4.31 7.32
N MET A 39 11.54 3.06 7.36
CA MET A 39 10.66 2.49 6.36
C MET A 39 9.29 2.21 6.97
N ARG A 40 8.24 2.66 6.28
CA ARG A 40 6.86 2.28 6.57
C ARG A 40 6.24 1.78 5.28
N ILE A 41 5.69 0.57 5.31
CA ILE A 41 5.04 -0.06 4.16
C ILE A 41 3.57 -0.23 4.51
N VAL A 42 2.68 0.29 3.66
CA VAL A 42 1.23 0.24 3.86
C VAL A 42 0.54 -0.53 2.74
N GLY A 43 -0.44 -1.34 3.11
CA GLY A 43 -1.36 -2.03 2.23
C GLY A 43 -2.75 -1.44 2.32
N THR A 44 -3.42 -1.24 1.17
CA THR A 44 -4.74 -0.59 1.11
C THR A 44 -5.85 -1.55 0.68
N ASN A 45 -6.75 -1.13 -0.22
CA ASN A 45 -8.01 -1.79 -0.55
C ASN A 45 -7.86 -3.29 -0.85
N THR A 46 -6.99 -3.68 -1.78
CA THR A 46 -6.89 -5.10 -2.20
C THR A 46 -6.46 -6.01 -1.05
N LEU A 47 -5.52 -5.57 -0.21
CA LEU A 47 -5.07 -6.34 0.95
C LEU A 47 -6.10 -6.32 2.09
N ARG A 48 -6.92 -5.27 2.22
CA ARG A 48 -8.08 -5.28 3.13
C ARG A 48 -9.15 -6.29 2.71
N ALA A 49 -9.39 -6.41 1.39
CA ALA A 49 -10.49 -7.21 0.86
C ALA A 49 -10.15 -8.71 0.70
N ALA A 50 -8.87 -9.05 0.56
CA ALA A 50 -8.44 -10.41 0.30
C ALA A 50 -8.46 -11.31 1.53
N VAL A 51 -9.16 -12.45 1.44
CA VAL A 51 -9.22 -13.46 2.51
C VAL A 51 -7.87 -14.10 2.83
N ASN A 52 -6.98 -14.17 1.85
CA ASN A 52 -5.62 -14.71 1.96
C ASN A 52 -4.54 -13.63 2.13
N ALA A 53 -4.92 -12.37 2.43
CA ALA A 53 -3.97 -11.27 2.57
C ALA A 53 -2.86 -11.55 3.59
N ARG A 54 -3.18 -12.20 4.72
CA ARG A 54 -2.20 -12.51 5.77
C ARG A 54 -1.08 -13.43 5.28
N GLU A 55 -1.42 -14.44 4.48
CA GLU A 55 -0.43 -15.35 3.90
C GLU A 55 0.49 -14.58 2.96
N PHE A 56 -0.10 -13.79 2.06
CA PHE A 56 0.64 -12.99 1.10
C PHE A 56 1.55 -11.97 1.80
N VAL A 57 1.03 -11.23 2.79
CA VAL A 57 1.80 -10.25 3.57
C VAL A 57 2.98 -10.91 4.27
N LYS A 58 2.79 -12.08 4.88
CA LYS A 58 3.89 -12.79 5.56
C LYS A 58 5.05 -13.12 4.61
N ILE A 59 4.75 -13.52 3.38
CA ILE A 59 5.77 -13.77 2.35
C ILE A 59 6.54 -12.48 2.03
N LEU A 60 5.83 -11.36 1.88
CA LEU A 60 6.44 -10.07 1.59
C LEU A 60 7.29 -9.54 2.75
N GLU A 61 6.81 -9.65 3.99
CA GLU A 61 7.54 -9.24 5.19
C GLU A 61 8.84 -10.04 5.38
N GLN A 62 8.81 -11.34 5.12
CA GLN A 62 10.02 -12.17 5.14
C GLN A 62 11.05 -11.74 4.09
N MET A 63 10.58 -11.32 2.92
CA MET A 63 11.45 -10.84 1.84
C MET A 63 12.00 -9.43 2.12
N LEU A 64 11.20 -8.55 2.73
CA LEU A 64 11.54 -7.15 2.94
C LEU A 64 12.20 -6.87 4.28
N GLU A 65 12.05 -7.76 5.26
CA GLU A 65 12.47 -7.58 6.66
C GLU A 65 11.85 -6.32 7.30
N VAL A 66 10.63 -5.96 6.88
CA VAL A 66 9.85 -4.83 7.37
C VAL A 66 8.38 -5.25 7.44
N GLU A 67 7.70 -4.84 8.50
CA GLU A 67 6.26 -5.07 8.69
C GLU A 67 5.42 -4.30 7.66
N ILE A 68 4.36 -4.93 7.17
CA ILE A 68 3.39 -4.31 6.25
C ILE A 68 2.09 -4.05 7.00
N GLU A 69 1.75 -2.77 7.13
CA GLU A 69 0.54 -2.34 7.81
C GLU A 69 -0.63 -2.29 6.82
N ILE A 70 -1.64 -3.15 7.00
CA ILE A 70 -2.90 -3.02 6.26
C ILE A 70 -3.74 -1.92 6.93
N VAL A 71 -3.72 -0.72 6.34
CA VAL A 71 -4.41 0.46 6.90
C VAL A 71 -5.89 0.46 6.55
N SER A 72 -6.72 1.03 7.42
CA SER A 72 -8.15 1.26 7.14
C SER A 72 -8.36 2.26 5.99
N GLY A 73 -9.54 2.27 5.38
CA GLY A 73 -9.87 3.28 4.36
C GLY A 73 -9.86 4.71 4.90
N ILE A 74 -10.20 4.91 6.18
CA ILE A 74 -10.13 6.22 6.84
C ILE A 74 -8.66 6.66 7.00
N GLU A 75 -7.78 5.75 7.41
CA GLU A 75 -6.35 6.05 7.57
C GLU A 75 -5.69 6.31 6.22
N GLU A 76 -6.02 5.54 5.18
CA GLU A 76 -5.62 5.81 3.81
C GLU A 76 -6.03 7.23 3.37
N ALA A 77 -7.31 7.59 3.52
CA ALA A 77 -7.81 8.93 3.18
C ALA A 77 -7.11 10.04 3.97
N ARG A 78 -6.84 9.82 5.26
CA ARG A 78 -6.10 10.77 6.11
C ARG A 78 -4.67 10.97 5.61
N LEU A 79 -3.96 9.88 5.29
CA LEU A 79 -2.58 9.92 4.79
C LEU A 79 -2.50 10.63 3.43
N ILE A 80 -3.44 10.36 2.52
CA ILE A 80 -3.53 11.05 1.22
C ILE A 80 -3.74 12.55 1.42
N PHE A 81 -4.72 12.93 2.25
CA PHE A 81 -5.00 14.34 2.55
C PHE A 81 -3.78 15.07 3.13
N LEU A 82 -3.07 14.42 4.06
CA LEU A 82 -1.82 14.98 4.62
C LEU A 82 -0.73 15.11 3.56
N GLY A 83 -0.58 14.12 2.67
CA GLY A 83 0.37 14.17 1.56
C GLY A 83 0.12 15.36 0.64
N VAL A 84 -1.12 15.55 0.20
CA VAL A 84 -1.51 16.69 -0.66
C VAL A 84 -1.21 18.03 0.02
N ASN A 85 -1.61 18.18 1.29
CA ASN A 85 -1.37 19.43 2.02
C ASN A 85 0.11 19.73 2.26
N HIS A 86 0.97 18.73 2.42
CA HIS A 86 2.41 18.95 2.59
C HIS A 86 3.14 19.21 1.28
N SER A 87 2.64 18.69 0.15
CA SER A 87 3.28 18.86 -1.17
C SER A 87 2.85 20.12 -1.92
N TRP A 88 1.72 20.73 -1.57
CA TRP A 88 1.23 21.96 -2.19
C TRP A 88 1.35 23.17 -1.27
N SER A 89 2.45 23.90 -1.42
CA SER A 89 2.77 25.14 -0.70
C SER A 89 1.83 26.32 -1.02
N SER A 90 0.99 26.21 -2.05
CA SER A 90 0.02 27.24 -2.45
C SER A 90 -1.35 27.08 -1.80
N LEU A 91 -1.58 26.00 -1.06
CA LEU A 91 -2.82 25.80 -0.31
C LEU A 91 -2.76 26.64 0.98
N ASP A 92 -3.66 27.62 1.13
CA ASP A 92 -3.81 28.35 2.39
C ASP A 92 -4.42 27.40 3.42
N ALA A 93 -3.75 27.23 4.57
CA ALA A 93 -4.22 26.35 5.64
C ALA A 93 -5.57 26.76 6.24
N ARG A 94 -6.05 27.98 5.95
CA ARG A 94 -7.35 28.50 6.39
C ARG A 94 -8.50 28.09 5.47
N ASP A 95 -8.21 27.64 4.26
CA ASP A 95 -9.21 27.23 3.30
C ASP A 95 -9.64 25.77 3.51
N LYS A 96 -10.88 25.45 3.13
CA LYS A 96 -11.40 24.09 3.17
C LYS A 96 -11.06 23.39 1.86
N HIS A 97 -10.30 22.31 1.93
CA HIS A 97 -9.93 21.51 0.77
C HIS A 97 -10.71 20.19 0.75
N LEU A 98 -11.22 19.84 -0.43
CA LEU A 98 -11.74 18.52 -0.72
C LEU A 98 -10.71 17.79 -1.58
N VAL A 99 -10.23 16.65 -1.07
CA VAL A 99 -9.34 15.76 -1.81
C VAL A 99 -10.14 14.53 -2.21
N ILE A 100 -10.11 14.21 -3.50
CA ILE A 100 -10.73 13.01 -4.07
C ILE A 100 -9.61 12.17 -4.66
N ASP A 101 -9.47 10.95 -4.17
CA ASP A 101 -8.58 9.94 -4.73
C ASP A 101 -9.43 8.76 -5.25
N ILE A 102 -9.19 8.37 -6.50
CA ILE A 102 -9.92 7.29 -7.17
C ILE A 102 -8.90 6.17 -7.42
N GLY A 103 -8.89 5.21 -6.49
CA GLY A 103 -8.04 4.02 -6.57
C GLY A 103 -8.58 2.95 -7.53
N GLY A 104 -7.85 1.83 -7.60
CA GLY A 104 -8.18 0.69 -8.46
C GLY A 104 -9.01 -0.42 -7.82
N GLY A 105 -9.57 -0.20 -6.63
CA GLY A 105 -10.40 -1.17 -5.90
C GLY A 105 -11.65 -0.56 -5.31
#